data_AF-A0A7W6ZD03-F1
#
_entry.id   AF-A0A7W6ZD03-F1
#
_cell.length_a   1.000
_cell.length_b   1.000
_cell.length_c   1.000
_cell.angle_alpha   90.00
_cell.angle_beta   90.00
_cell.angle_gamma   90.00
#
_symmetry.space_group_name_H-M   'P 1'
#
loop_
_entity.id
_entity.type
_entity.pdbx_description
1 polymer ?
#
loop_
_entity_poly.entity_id
_entity_poly.type
_entity_poly.pdbx_seq_one_letter_code
_entity_poly.pdbx_strand_id
1 'polypeptide(L)'
;MLSPANKKGEPLVSLENVGVLRGGRWLVRGVEFSVSRGEIVTLIGPNGSGKSTSAKAAIGVLKPDEGRVERLAGLKVGYVPQKLSIDWTLPLSVRRLMTLTGPLPERDMRAALDAAGIAHMLDAEVQHLSGGEFQRALMARAIARKPDLLVLDEPVQGVDFSGEIALYDLIKSIRNVSGCGILLISHDLHVVMAETDTVICLNGHVCCRGTPESVSRSPEYVRLFGSRAAETLAVYSHHHDHTHLPDGRVRHADGSVTDHCHPDDGHHVHGDDHGHNHVHDHHGHEHSHAHAHHGEGRHA
;
A
#
# COMPACT_ATOMS: atom_id res chain seq x y z
N MET A 1 -19.41 -16.49 -34.68
CA MET A 1 -18.71 -15.18 -34.66
C MET A 1 -18.28 -14.94 -33.22
N LEU A 2 -17.04 -15.31 -32.90
CA LEU A 2 -16.45 -15.12 -31.58
C LEU A 2 -15.90 -13.69 -31.52
N SER A 3 -16.39 -12.89 -30.58
CA SER A 3 -15.95 -11.52 -30.32
C SER A 3 -14.44 -11.46 -30.04
N PRO A 4 -13.75 -10.38 -30.45
CA PRO A 4 -12.31 -10.27 -30.30
C PRO A 4 -11.98 -10.03 -28.83
N ALA A 5 -11.25 -10.97 -28.22
CA ALA A 5 -10.67 -10.81 -26.90
C ALA A 5 -9.76 -9.58 -26.88
N ASN A 6 -10.03 -8.71 -25.91
CA ASN A 6 -9.34 -7.47 -25.61
C ASN A 6 -7.81 -7.68 -25.61
N LYS A 7 -7.08 -7.04 -26.54
CA LYS A 7 -5.60 -7.03 -26.58
C LYS A 7 -5.07 -6.29 -25.34
N LYS A 8 -4.96 -6.98 -24.20
CA LYS A 8 -4.06 -6.55 -23.12
C LYS A 8 -2.63 -6.59 -23.67
N GLY A 9 -1.93 -5.48 -23.55
CA GLY A 9 -0.63 -5.23 -24.19
C GLY A 9 0.46 -6.23 -23.80
N GLU A 10 1.52 -6.26 -24.60
CA GLU A 10 2.71 -7.10 -24.37
C GLU A 10 3.26 -6.92 -22.93
N PRO A 11 3.51 -8.02 -22.19
CA PRO A 11 4.01 -7.93 -20.81
C PRO A 11 5.43 -7.35 -20.78
N LEU A 12 5.68 -6.43 -19.85
CA LEU A 12 7.02 -5.91 -19.58
C LEU A 12 7.90 -6.97 -18.92
N VAL A 13 7.29 -7.75 -18.03
CA VAL A 13 7.91 -8.88 -17.34
C VAL A 13 6.85 -9.98 -17.13
N SER A 14 7.26 -11.23 -17.29
CA SER A 14 6.46 -12.43 -17.02
C SER A 14 7.28 -13.44 -16.21
N LEU A 15 6.67 -14.01 -15.18
CA LEU A 15 7.20 -15.07 -14.35
C LEU A 15 6.37 -16.32 -14.58
N GLU A 16 7.04 -17.42 -14.88
CA GLU A 16 6.42 -18.74 -15.15
C GLU A 16 7.05 -19.78 -14.22
N ASN A 17 6.23 -20.38 -13.36
CA ASN A 17 6.58 -21.36 -12.34
C ASN A 17 7.87 -21.02 -11.56
N VAL A 18 8.06 -19.75 -11.18
CA VAL A 18 9.32 -19.28 -10.59
C VAL A 18 9.49 -19.80 -9.16
N GLY A 19 10.66 -20.37 -8.89
CA GLY A 19 11.09 -20.81 -7.56
C GLY A 19 12.46 -20.28 -7.17
N VAL A 20 12.64 -19.99 -5.89
CA VAL A 20 13.88 -19.49 -5.31
C VAL A 20 14.19 -20.26 -4.02
N LEU A 21 15.35 -20.92 -3.99
CA LEU A 21 15.84 -21.73 -2.88
C LEU A 21 17.07 -21.08 -2.24
N ARG A 22 17.03 -20.80 -0.93
CA ARG A 22 18.20 -20.27 -0.20
C ARG A 22 18.37 -21.02 1.12
N GLY A 23 19.60 -21.41 1.44
CA GLY A 23 19.91 -22.13 2.69
C GLY A 23 19.08 -23.40 2.88
N GLY A 24 18.75 -24.11 1.79
CA GLY A 24 17.92 -25.32 1.83
C GLY A 24 16.42 -25.10 2.02
N ARG A 25 15.95 -23.84 2.06
CA ARG A 25 14.53 -23.50 2.20
C ARG A 25 14.02 -22.76 0.96
N TRP A 26 12.83 -23.13 0.51
CA TRP A 26 12.11 -22.40 -0.52
C TRP A 26 11.64 -21.05 0.05
N LEU A 27 12.13 -19.97 -0.52
CA LEU A 27 11.65 -18.63 -0.23
C LEU A 27 10.34 -18.36 -0.98
N VAL A 28 10.29 -18.81 -2.23
CA VAL A 28 9.08 -18.89 -3.06
C VAL A 28 9.17 -20.08 -4.00
N ARG A 29 8.04 -20.64 -4.42
CA ARG A 29 7.97 -21.71 -5.42
C ARG A 29 6.64 -21.64 -6.18
N GLY A 30 6.68 -21.87 -7.49
CA GLY A 30 5.48 -21.83 -8.33
C GLY A 30 4.85 -20.45 -8.45
N VAL A 31 5.68 -19.39 -8.47
CA VAL A 31 5.18 -18.02 -8.62
C VAL A 31 4.95 -17.70 -10.09
N GLU A 32 3.71 -17.31 -10.41
CA GLU A 32 3.28 -16.98 -11.77
C GLU A 32 2.53 -15.65 -11.81
N PHE A 33 3.11 -14.68 -12.51
CA PHE A 33 2.45 -13.40 -12.79
C PHE A 33 3.16 -12.64 -13.91
N SER A 34 2.45 -11.66 -14.46
CA SER A 34 2.97 -10.73 -15.46
C SER A 34 2.61 -9.30 -15.07
N VAL A 35 3.44 -8.34 -15.49
CA VAL A 35 3.14 -6.91 -15.36
C VAL A 35 3.19 -6.28 -16.75
N SER A 36 2.13 -5.59 -17.12
CA SER A 36 1.99 -4.91 -18.41
C SER A 36 2.27 -3.41 -18.28
N ARG A 37 2.49 -2.72 -19.41
CA ARG A 37 2.55 -1.25 -19.40
C ARG A 37 1.23 -0.66 -18.91
N GLY A 38 1.34 0.37 -18.09
CA GLY A 38 0.20 1.06 -17.51
C GLY A 38 -0.64 0.20 -16.57
N GLU A 39 -0.18 -0.97 -16.14
CA GLU A 39 -0.85 -1.82 -15.13
C GLU A 39 -0.16 -1.65 -13.78
N ILE A 40 -0.96 -1.54 -12.71
CA ILE A 40 -0.52 -1.66 -11.32
C ILE A 40 -0.85 -3.07 -10.86
N VAL A 41 0.20 -3.85 -10.61
CA VAL A 41 0.12 -5.19 -10.02
C VAL A 41 0.64 -5.11 -8.60
N THR A 42 -0.15 -5.55 -7.62
CA THR A 42 0.24 -5.50 -6.22
C THR A 42 0.42 -6.89 -5.64
N LEU A 43 1.61 -7.15 -5.09
CA LEU A 43 1.92 -8.33 -4.31
C LEU A 43 1.60 -8.08 -2.83
N ILE A 44 0.64 -8.85 -2.29
CA ILE A 44 0.25 -8.80 -0.88
C ILE A 44 0.57 -10.11 -0.17
N GLY A 45 0.75 -10.06 1.13
CA GLY A 45 1.05 -11.25 1.94
C GLY A 45 1.75 -10.91 3.25
N PRO A 46 1.78 -11.84 4.23
CA PRO A 46 2.45 -11.61 5.50
C PRO A 46 3.97 -11.42 5.34
N ASN A 47 4.63 -11.00 6.41
CA ASN A 47 6.08 -10.89 6.42
C ASN A 47 6.72 -12.27 6.20
N GLY A 48 7.75 -12.31 5.34
CA GLY A 48 8.41 -13.56 4.97
C GLY A 48 7.66 -14.40 3.92
N SER A 49 6.55 -13.92 3.35
CA SER A 49 5.82 -14.64 2.30
C SER A 49 6.50 -14.69 0.93
N GLY A 50 7.62 -13.98 0.77
CA GLY A 50 8.43 -14.00 -0.44
C GLY A 50 8.16 -12.88 -1.44
N LYS A 51 7.34 -11.86 -1.11
CA LYS A 51 7.01 -10.72 -1.99
C LYS A 51 8.26 -10.03 -2.60
N SER A 52 9.17 -9.57 -1.75
CA SER A 52 10.41 -8.91 -2.21
C SER A 52 11.35 -9.89 -2.94
N THR A 53 11.24 -11.19 -2.67
CA THR A 53 12.00 -12.23 -3.40
C THR A 53 11.47 -12.38 -4.82
N SER A 54 10.14 -12.51 -4.98
CA SER A 54 9.47 -12.54 -6.28
C SER A 54 9.74 -11.28 -7.10
N ALA A 55 9.70 -10.11 -6.47
CA ALA A 55 10.00 -8.84 -7.14
C ALA A 55 11.47 -8.76 -7.59
N LYS A 56 12.43 -9.14 -6.74
CA LYS A 56 13.86 -9.20 -7.12
C LYS A 56 14.11 -10.20 -8.23
N ALA A 57 13.39 -11.33 -8.26
CA ALA A 57 13.42 -12.26 -9.37
C ALA A 57 12.85 -11.64 -10.65
N ALA A 58 11.71 -10.94 -10.56
CA ALA A 58 11.09 -10.24 -11.69
C ALA A 58 12.06 -9.25 -12.35
N ILE A 59 12.81 -8.47 -11.57
CA ILE A 59 13.74 -7.46 -12.10
C ILE A 59 15.16 -7.98 -12.40
N GLY A 60 15.44 -9.27 -12.14
CA GLY A 60 16.72 -9.90 -12.46
C GLY A 60 17.83 -9.65 -11.43
N VAL A 61 17.51 -9.05 -10.28
CA VAL A 61 18.43 -8.93 -9.13
C VAL A 61 18.69 -10.29 -8.51
N LEU A 62 17.71 -11.19 -8.57
CA LEU A 62 17.82 -12.56 -8.08
C LEU A 62 17.57 -13.55 -9.21
N LYS A 63 18.51 -14.48 -9.43
CA LYS A 63 18.29 -15.58 -10.38
C LYS A 63 17.36 -16.64 -9.74
N PRO A 64 16.29 -17.06 -10.42
CA PRO A 64 15.46 -18.16 -9.96
C PRO A 64 16.19 -19.51 -10.10
N ASP A 65 15.85 -20.44 -9.22
CA ASP A 65 16.36 -21.81 -9.21
C ASP A 65 15.43 -22.75 -10.00
N GLU A 66 14.14 -22.41 -10.10
CA GLU A 66 13.12 -23.08 -10.92
C GLU A 66 12.33 -22.06 -11.74
N GLY A 67 11.76 -22.49 -12.88
CA GLY A 67 10.91 -21.66 -13.73
C GLY A 67 11.68 -20.69 -14.63
N ARG A 68 10.97 -19.72 -15.19
CA ARG A 68 11.52 -18.75 -16.14
C ARG A 68 11.00 -17.35 -15.87
N VAL A 69 11.86 -16.36 -16.12
CA VAL A 69 11.47 -14.95 -16.13
C VAL A 69 11.77 -14.37 -17.50
N GLU A 70 10.73 -13.96 -18.21
CA GLU A 70 10.83 -13.22 -19.46
C GLU A 70 10.71 -11.72 -19.19
N ARG A 71 11.52 -10.92 -19.87
CA ARG A 71 11.51 -9.46 -19.76
C ARG A 71 11.60 -8.88 -21.15
N LEU A 72 10.91 -7.76 -21.36
CA LEU A 72 11.04 -7.00 -22.59
C LEU A 72 12.52 -6.58 -22.79
N ALA A 73 13.02 -6.69 -24.02
CA ALA A 73 14.38 -6.28 -24.34
C ALA A 73 14.58 -4.77 -24.08
N GLY A 74 15.65 -4.41 -23.37
CA GLY A 74 15.94 -3.02 -23.02
C GLY A 74 15.06 -2.42 -21.92
N LEU A 75 14.31 -3.25 -21.18
CA LEU A 75 13.44 -2.82 -20.08
C LEU A 75 14.18 -1.94 -19.07
N LYS A 76 13.69 -0.71 -18.87
CA LYS A 76 14.18 0.20 -17.83
C LYS A 76 13.41 -0.02 -16.54
N VAL A 77 14.12 -0.42 -15.48
CA VAL A 77 13.52 -0.68 -14.17
C VAL A 77 13.90 0.41 -13.19
N GLY A 78 12.90 1.02 -12.55
CA GLY A 78 13.06 1.81 -11.33
C GLY A 78 12.75 0.93 -10.12
N TYR A 79 13.62 0.87 -9.13
CA TYR A 79 13.38 0.11 -7.90
C TYR A 79 13.50 1.01 -6.67
N VAL A 80 12.46 1.01 -5.84
CA VAL A 80 12.44 1.66 -4.53
C VAL A 80 12.42 0.55 -3.47
N PRO A 81 13.53 0.35 -2.73
CA PRO A 81 13.64 -0.71 -1.73
C PRO A 81 12.87 -0.36 -0.45
N GLN A 82 12.48 -1.39 0.30
CA GLN A 82 11.83 -1.27 1.61
C GLN A 82 12.67 -0.50 2.63
N LYS A 83 13.98 -0.79 2.68
CA LYS A 83 14.94 -0.07 3.51
C LYS A 83 16.19 0.21 2.72
N LEU A 84 16.66 1.45 2.80
CA LEU A 84 17.99 1.85 2.34
C LEU A 84 18.78 2.33 3.54
N SER A 85 19.68 1.49 4.05
CA SER A 85 20.60 1.88 5.11
C SER A 85 21.68 2.78 4.53
N ILE A 86 21.62 4.05 4.86
CA ILE A 86 22.68 5.02 4.56
C ILE A 86 23.43 5.24 5.86
N ASP A 87 24.77 5.20 5.79
CA ASP A 87 25.59 5.60 6.92
C ASP A 87 25.40 7.11 7.15
N TRP A 88 24.85 7.47 8.31
CA TRP A 88 24.53 8.85 8.68
C TRP A 88 25.76 9.76 8.81
N THR A 89 26.96 9.19 8.81
CA THR A 89 28.21 9.97 8.78
C THR A 89 28.59 10.44 7.39
N LEU A 90 27.95 9.91 6.33
CA LEU A 90 28.22 10.29 4.96
C LEU A 90 27.48 11.58 4.60
N PRO A 91 28.18 12.69 4.26
CA PRO A 91 27.54 13.89 3.75
C PRO A 91 26.95 13.60 2.36
N LEU A 92 25.65 13.34 2.32
CA LEU A 92 24.94 12.94 1.11
C LEU A 92 23.75 13.87 0.91
N SER A 93 23.87 14.77 -0.07
CA SER A 93 22.74 15.60 -0.50
C SER A 93 21.75 14.83 -1.38
N VAL A 94 20.52 15.34 -1.48
CA VAL A 94 19.49 14.79 -2.38
C VAL A 94 19.98 14.80 -3.83
N ARG A 95 20.63 15.87 -4.29
CA ARG A 95 21.29 15.95 -5.60
C ARG A 95 22.28 14.80 -5.81
N ARG A 96 23.07 14.47 -4.79
CA ARG A 96 24.00 13.35 -4.89
C ARG A 96 23.26 12.01 -4.91
N LEU A 97 22.24 11.83 -4.08
CA LEU A 97 21.36 10.66 -4.07
C LEU A 97 20.75 10.40 -5.47
N MET A 98 20.28 11.44 -6.17
CA MET A 98 19.71 11.38 -7.53
C MET A 98 20.71 10.84 -8.58
N THR A 99 21.99 11.16 -8.41
CA THR A 99 23.05 10.90 -9.39
C THR A 99 23.91 9.66 -9.07
N LEU A 100 23.63 8.95 -7.95
CA LEU A 100 24.40 7.78 -7.53
C LEU A 100 24.49 6.67 -8.59
N THR A 101 23.41 6.43 -9.33
CA THR A 101 23.33 5.35 -10.34
C THR A 101 23.64 5.83 -11.76
N GLY A 102 24.17 7.04 -11.91
CA GLY A 102 24.61 7.61 -13.20
C GLY A 102 24.18 9.06 -13.37
N PRO A 103 24.72 9.76 -14.39
CA PRO A 103 24.44 11.16 -14.64
C PRO A 103 22.94 11.38 -14.91
N LEU A 104 22.41 12.49 -14.40
CA LEU A 104 21.02 12.90 -14.56
C LEU A 104 20.99 14.42 -14.75
N PRO A 105 20.41 14.94 -15.84
CA PRO A 105 20.31 16.38 -16.06
C PRO A 105 19.54 17.06 -14.93
N GLU A 106 19.96 18.26 -14.52
CA GLU A 106 19.31 18.98 -13.42
C GLU A 106 17.83 19.27 -13.68
N ARG A 107 17.47 19.52 -14.95
CA ARG A 107 16.07 19.68 -15.35
C ARG A 107 15.23 18.45 -14.98
N ASP A 108 15.74 17.25 -15.26
CA ASP A 108 15.01 16.01 -15.01
C ASP A 108 15.01 15.66 -13.50
N MET A 109 16.07 16.01 -12.75
CA MET A 109 16.08 15.94 -11.28
C MET A 109 15.00 16.82 -10.67
N ARG A 110 14.95 18.10 -11.06
CA ARG A 110 13.97 19.06 -10.54
C ARG A 110 12.55 18.65 -10.87
N ALA A 111 12.29 18.22 -12.11
CA ALA A 111 10.97 17.74 -12.51
C ALA A 111 10.51 16.52 -11.69
N ALA A 112 11.40 15.59 -11.40
CA ALA A 112 11.06 14.41 -10.60
C ALA A 112 10.84 14.74 -9.10
N LEU A 113 11.65 15.63 -8.54
CA LEU A 113 11.47 16.10 -7.16
C LEU A 113 10.20 16.95 -7.02
N ASP A 114 9.85 17.74 -8.03
CA ASP A 114 8.60 18.50 -8.10
C ASP A 114 7.39 17.57 -8.16
N ALA A 115 7.44 16.55 -9.02
CA ALA A 115 6.41 15.51 -9.06
C ALA A 115 6.23 14.82 -7.69
N ALA A 116 7.31 14.64 -6.92
CA ALA A 116 7.24 14.06 -5.58
C ALA A 116 6.89 15.07 -4.46
N GLY A 117 6.76 16.36 -4.76
CA GLY A 117 6.41 17.42 -3.81
C GLY A 117 7.57 17.98 -2.98
N ILE A 118 8.83 17.72 -3.37
CA ILE A 118 10.05 18.06 -2.60
C ILE A 118 11.10 18.81 -3.44
N ALA A 119 10.68 19.59 -4.45
CA ALA A 119 11.58 20.32 -5.35
C ALA A 119 12.59 21.22 -4.62
N HIS A 120 12.20 21.81 -3.49
CA HIS A 120 13.02 22.72 -2.68
C HIS A 120 14.16 22.01 -1.92
N MET A 121 14.13 20.67 -1.85
CA MET A 121 15.10 19.87 -1.08
C MET A 121 16.28 19.38 -1.90
N LEU A 122 16.44 19.83 -3.16
CA LEU A 122 17.49 19.33 -4.06
C LEU A 122 18.90 19.39 -3.45
N ASP A 123 19.22 20.46 -2.73
CA ASP A 123 20.52 20.67 -2.11
C ASP A 123 20.51 20.36 -0.59
N ALA A 124 19.40 19.84 -0.06
CA ALA A 124 19.31 19.42 1.32
C ALA A 124 20.11 18.12 1.56
N GLU A 125 20.61 17.96 2.78
CA GLU A 125 21.25 16.73 3.22
C GLU A 125 20.19 15.66 3.52
N VAL A 126 20.41 14.45 3.01
CA VAL A 126 19.50 13.30 3.19
C VAL A 126 19.26 12.98 4.66
N GLN A 127 20.26 13.23 5.52
CA GLN A 127 20.18 13.00 6.95
C GLN A 127 19.16 13.89 7.69
N HIS A 128 18.78 15.02 7.11
CA HIS A 128 17.81 15.95 7.70
C HIS A 128 16.38 15.73 7.18
N LEU A 129 16.18 14.78 6.25
CA LEU A 129 14.87 14.45 5.73
C LEU A 129 14.10 13.60 6.75
N SER A 130 12.81 13.90 6.91
CA SER A 130 11.87 12.98 7.54
C SER A 130 11.77 11.67 6.74
N GLY A 131 11.22 10.61 7.36
CA GLY A 131 11.01 9.33 6.68
C GLY A 131 10.18 9.47 5.39
N GLY A 132 9.11 10.27 5.42
CA GLY A 132 8.28 10.55 4.25
C GLY A 132 8.99 11.35 3.16
N GLU A 133 9.78 12.36 3.51
CA GLU A 133 10.57 13.14 2.55
C GLU A 133 11.68 12.31 1.91
N PHE A 134 12.36 11.49 2.71
CA PHE A 134 13.37 10.55 2.20
C PHE A 134 12.75 9.57 1.22
N GLN A 135 11.56 9.05 1.53
CA GLN A 135 10.83 8.15 0.65
C GLN A 135 10.40 8.82 -0.66
N ARG A 136 9.91 10.05 -0.59
CA ARG A 136 9.62 10.89 -1.78
C ARG A 136 10.88 11.11 -2.62
N ALA A 137 12.04 11.32 -2.00
CA ALA A 137 13.31 11.44 -2.71
C ALA A 137 13.71 10.15 -3.41
N LEU A 138 13.48 8.98 -2.80
CA LEU A 138 13.70 7.69 -3.45
C LEU A 138 12.74 7.45 -4.63
N MET A 139 11.47 7.84 -4.49
CA MET A 139 10.50 7.78 -5.59
C MET A 139 10.89 8.72 -6.74
N ALA A 140 11.21 9.98 -6.44
CA ALA A 140 11.72 10.96 -7.39
C ALA A 140 12.92 10.38 -8.15
N ARG A 141 13.83 9.69 -7.45
CA ARG A 141 15.01 9.08 -8.06
C ARG A 141 14.63 8.01 -9.08
N ALA A 142 13.68 7.15 -8.71
CA ALA A 142 13.24 6.04 -9.54
C ALA A 142 12.53 6.56 -10.81
N ILE A 143 11.67 7.58 -10.68
CA ILE A 143 10.91 8.13 -11.82
C ILE A 143 11.73 9.05 -12.72
N ALA A 144 12.76 9.74 -12.19
CA ALA A 144 13.60 10.66 -12.97
C ALA A 144 14.25 9.99 -14.18
N ARG A 145 14.46 8.67 -14.12
CA ARG A 145 15.07 7.86 -15.18
C ARG A 145 14.07 7.33 -16.21
N LYS A 146 12.79 7.72 -16.10
CA LYS A 146 11.69 7.32 -17.00
C LYS A 146 11.63 5.79 -17.17
N PRO A 147 11.35 5.06 -16.07
CA PRO A 147 11.31 3.60 -16.10
C PRO A 147 10.12 3.11 -16.92
N ASP A 148 10.27 1.94 -17.54
CA ASP A 148 9.18 1.19 -18.14
C ASP A 148 8.41 0.40 -17.06
N LEU A 149 9.14 -0.12 -16.07
CA LEU A 149 8.64 -0.83 -14.91
C LEU A 149 9.14 -0.17 -13.62
N LEU A 150 8.22 0.26 -12.77
CA LEU A 150 8.51 0.78 -11.44
C LEU A 150 8.17 -0.27 -10.38
N VAL A 151 9.14 -0.67 -9.57
CA VAL A 151 8.95 -1.64 -8.49
C VAL A 151 9.09 -0.94 -7.14
N LEU A 152 8.05 -1.02 -6.32
CA LEU A 152 7.92 -0.32 -5.05
C LEU A 152 7.78 -1.35 -3.92
N ASP A 153 8.82 -1.48 -3.09
CA ASP A 153 8.89 -2.48 -2.03
C ASP A 153 8.48 -1.86 -0.69
N GLU A 154 7.22 -2.04 -0.27
CA GLU A 154 6.61 -1.44 0.93
C GLU A 154 6.86 0.08 1.04
N PRO A 155 6.42 0.86 0.03
CA PRO A 155 6.83 2.24 -0.08
C PRO A 155 6.34 3.14 1.05
N VAL A 156 5.30 2.76 1.78
CA VAL A 156 4.70 3.58 2.86
C VAL A 156 5.24 3.23 4.26
N GLN A 157 6.13 2.25 4.37
CA GLN A 157 6.58 1.79 5.68
C GLN A 157 7.32 2.88 6.47
N GLY A 158 6.82 3.18 7.67
CA GLY A 158 7.44 4.17 8.55
C GLY A 158 7.09 5.63 8.22
N VAL A 159 6.06 5.83 7.39
CA VAL A 159 5.45 7.13 7.11
C VAL A 159 4.19 7.28 7.98
N ASP A 160 3.79 8.51 8.27
CA ASP A 160 2.54 8.81 8.97
C ASP A 160 1.33 8.67 8.03
N PHE A 161 0.13 8.49 8.59
CA PHE A 161 -1.10 8.21 7.82
C PHE A 161 -1.37 9.22 6.70
N SER A 162 -1.21 10.52 6.97
CA SER A 162 -1.37 11.57 5.97
C SER A 162 -0.32 11.48 4.85
N GLY A 163 0.92 11.12 5.20
CA GLY A 163 2.00 10.92 4.25
C GLY A 163 1.80 9.66 3.40
N GLU A 164 1.19 8.60 3.93
CA GLU A 164 0.85 7.38 3.18
C GLU A 164 -0.11 7.70 2.03
N ILE A 165 -1.23 8.37 2.32
CA ILE A 165 -2.24 8.78 1.31
C ILE A 165 -1.56 9.56 0.18
N ALA A 166 -0.78 10.59 0.55
CA ALA A 166 -0.12 11.45 -0.42
C ALA A 166 0.98 10.71 -1.23
N LEU A 167 1.49 9.58 -0.73
CA LEU A 167 2.42 8.73 -1.47
C LEU A 167 1.70 7.82 -2.47
N TYR A 168 0.52 7.31 -2.12
CA TYR A 168 -0.31 6.54 -3.05
C TYR A 168 -0.86 7.41 -4.19
N ASP A 169 -1.31 8.64 -3.89
CA ASP A 169 -1.69 9.62 -4.92
C ASP A 169 -0.54 9.93 -5.88
N LEU A 170 0.69 9.96 -5.36
CA LEU A 170 1.90 10.13 -6.17
C LEU A 170 2.12 8.91 -7.10
N ILE A 171 2.00 7.68 -6.58
CA ILE A 171 2.13 6.45 -7.38
C ILE A 171 1.13 6.44 -8.54
N LYS A 172 -0.13 6.83 -8.27
CA LYS A 172 -1.19 6.95 -9.26
C LYS A 172 -0.86 8.00 -10.33
N SER A 173 -0.41 9.16 -9.89
CA SER A 173 -0.01 10.25 -10.79
C SER A 173 1.16 9.84 -11.69
N ILE A 174 2.13 9.12 -11.15
CA ILE A 174 3.26 8.56 -11.91
C ILE A 174 2.75 7.59 -12.98
N ARG A 175 1.88 6.63 -12.63
CA ARG A 175 1.28 5.68 -13.58
C ARG A 175 0.60 6.42 -14.74
N ASN A 176 -0.26 7.38 -14.42
CA ASN A 176 -1.09 8.10 -15.39
C ASN A 176 -0.27 8.97 -16.35
N VAL A 177 0.79 9.62 -15.85
CA VAL A 177 1.62 10.53 -16.66
C VAL A 177 2.67 9.76 -17.46
N SER A 178 3.29 8.73 -16.88
CA SER A 178 4.42 8.03 -17.50
C SER A 178 4.02 6.80 -18.31
N GLY A 179 2.84 6.22 -18.04
CA GLY A 179 2.40 4.96 -18.65
C GLY A 179 3.27 3.74 -18.28
N CYS A 180 4.11 3.84 -17.24
CA CYS A 180 4.92 2.72 -16.79
C CYS A 180 4.05 1.63 -16.13
N GLY A 181 4.48 0.38 -16.21
CA GLY A 181 3.94 -0.68 -15.35
C GLY A 181 4.44 -0.49 -13.92
N ILE A 182 3.62 -0.79 -12.92
CA ILE A 182 3.99 -0.68 -11.51
C ILE A 182 3.82 -2.06 -10.85
N LEU A 183 4.89 -2.53 -10.20
CA LEU A 183 4.84 -3.67 -9.29
C LEU A 183 4.94 -3.14 -7.87
N LEU A 184 3.80 -3.06 -7.19
CA LEU A 184 3.72 -2.63 -5.81
C LEU A 184 3.82 -3.85 -4.89
N ILE A 185 4.51 -3.71 -3.77
CA ILE A 185 4.56 -4.70 -2.71
C ILE A 185 4.07 -4.01 -1.45
N SER A 186 3.08 -4.60 -0.82
CA SER A 186 2.55 -4.08 0.44
C SER A 186 2.11 -5.22 1.34
N HIS A 187 2.06 -4.95 2.63
CA HIS A 187 1.38 -5.78 3.60
C HIS A 187 0.11 -5.09 4.15
N ASP A 188 -0.08 -3.81 3.85
CA ASP A 188 -1.28 -3.06 4.23
C ASP A 188 -2.36 -3.24 3.17
N LEU A 189 -3.48 -3.79 3.63
CA LEU A 189 -4.62 -4.19 2.82
C LEU A 189 -5.51 -2.99 2.49
N HIS A 190 -5.55 -1.97 3.36
CA HIS A 190 -6.50 -0.87 3.30
C HIS A 190 -6.25 0.05 2.10
N VAL A 191 -4.99 0.17 1.67
CA VAL A 191 -4.61 1.13 0.62
C VAL A 191 -4.35 0.47 -0.74
N VAL A 192 -4.08 -0.83 -0.77
CA VAL A 192 -3.85 -1.57 -2.01
C VAL A 192 -5.14 -1.71 -2.84
N MET A 193 -6.30 -1.72 -2.18
CA MET A 193 -7.57 -2.05 -2.84
C MET A 193 -8.13 -0.95 -3.74
N ALA A 194 -7.85 0.33 -3.48
CA ALA A 194 -8.37 1.42 -4.31
C ALA A 194 -7.54 1.67 -5.58
N GLU A 195 -6.26 1.28 -5.57
CA GLU A 195 -5.25 1.81 -6.50
C GLU A 195 -4.53 0.72 -7.32
N THR A 196 -5.06 -0.50 -7.35
CA THR A 196 -4.43 -1.66 -8.02
C THR A 196 -5.36 -2.28 -9.07
N ASP A 197 -4.85 -2.60 -10.26
CA ASP A 197 -5.63 -3.33 -11.27
C ASP A 197 -5.68 -4.84 -10.99
N THR A 198 -4.54 -5.40 -10.57
CA THR A 198 -4.39 -6.83 -10.26
C THR A 198 -3.72 -7.03 -8.90
N VAL A 199 -4.40 -7.67 -7.97
CA VAL A 199 -3.87 -8.08 -6.65
C VAL A 199 -3.45 -9.54 -6.69
N ILE A 200 -2.28 -9.85 -6.12
CA ILE A 200 -1.70 -11.19 -6.04
C ILE A 200 -1.33 -11.48 -4.59
N CYS A 201 -1.97 -12.49 -4.02
CA CYS A 201 -1.68 -12.96 -2.67
C CYS A 201 -0.53 -13.96 -2.70
N LEU A 202 0.52 -13.69 -1.93
CA LEU A 202 1.69 -14.54 -1.78
C LEU A 202 1.80 -15.09 -0.35
N ASN A 203 2.03 -16.39 -0.25
CA ASN A 203 2.44 -17.10 0.97
C ASN A 203 3.43 -18.24 0.63
N GLY A 204 4.59 -17.87 0.09
CA GLY A 204 5.56 -18.79 -0.50
C GLY A 204 5.15 -19.35 -1.89
N HIS A 205 3.88 -19.22 -2.25
CA HIS A 205 3.30 -19.50 -3.56
C HIS A 205 2.16 -18.50 -3.82
N VAL A 206 1.62 -18.46 -5.03
CA VAL A 206 0.45 -17.63 -5.35
C VAL A 206 -0.81 -18.31 -4.81
N CYS A 207 -1.47 -17.68 -3.83
CA CYS A 207 -2.68 -18.22 -3.20
C CYS A 207 -3.96 -17.73 -3.87
N CYS A 208 -3.98 -16.45 -4.27
CA CYS A 208 -5.10 -15.83 -4.97
C CYS A 208 -4.58 -14.76 -5.96
N ARG A 209 -5.33 -14.54 -7.05
CA ARG A 209 -5.08 -13.49 -8.04
C ARG A 209 -6.40 -12.97 -8.58
N GLY A 210 -6.55 -11.66 -8.71
CA GLY A 210 -7.74 -11.05 -9.29
C GLY A 210 -7.74 -9.54 -9.13
N THR A 211 -8.87 -8.91 -9.43
CA THR A 211 -9.09 -7.51 -9.04
C THR A 211 -9.23 -7.43 -7.51
N PRO A 212 -9.04 -6.23 -6.90
CA PRO A 212 -9.27 -6.05 -5.47
C PRO A 212 -10.59 -6.64 -4.98
N GLU A 213 -11.70 -6.38 -5.68
CA GLU A 213 -13.05 -6.84 -5.31
C GLU A 213 -13.18 -8.36 -5.36
N SER A 214 -12.51 -9.00 -6.32
CA SER A 214 -12.50 -10.46 -6.44
C SER A 214 -11.67 -11.10 -5.33
N VAL A 215 -10.56 -10.47 -4.94
CA VAL A 215 -9.62 -11.01 -3.94
C VAL A 215 -10.18 -10.83 -2.52
N SER A 216 -10.84 -9.72 -2.20
CA SER A 216 -11.43 -9.53 -0.86
C SER A 216 -12.51 -10.54 -0.51
N ARG A 217 -13.19 -11.10 -1.51
CA ARG A 217 -14.22 -12.15 -1.36
C ARG A 217 -13.66 -13.56 -1.38
N SER A 218 -12.37 -13.75 -1.65
CA SER A 218 -11.74 -15.08 -1.73
C SER A 218 -11.56 -15.69 -0.33
N PRO A 219 -11.96 -16.96 -0.10
CA PRO A 219 -11.71 -17.65 1.17
C PRO A 219 -10.23 -17.75 1.54
N GLU A 220 -9.34 -17.88 0.56
CA GLU A 220 -7.89 -17.92 0.75
C GLU A 220 -7.35 -16.62 1.35
N TYR A 221 -7.88 -15.49 0.89
CA TYR A 221 -7.55 -14.18 1.44
C TYR A 221 -7.97 -14.05 2.91
N VAL A 222 -9.21 -14.43 3.24
CA VAL A 222 -9.72 -14.41 4.62
C VAL A 222 -8.89 -15.31 5.53
N ARG A 223 -8.39 -16.45 5.04
CA ARG A 223 -7.49 -17.33 5.80
C ARG A 223 -6.12 -16.72 6.05
N LEU A 224 -5.59 -15.93 5.10
CA LEU A 224 -4.27 -15.31 5.20
C LEU A 224 -4.26 -14.11 6.14
N PHE A 225 -5.34 -13.33 6.17
CA PHE A 225 -5.39 -12.04 6.87
C PHE A 225 -6.42 -11.97 8.01
N GLY A 226 -7.26 -12.99 8.17
CA GLY A 226 -8.30 -13.08 9.19
C GLY A 226 -9.61 -12.40 8.81
N SER A 227 -10.70 -12.73 9.53
CA SER A 227 -12.04 -12.18 9.31
C SER A 227 -12.15 -10.67 9.56
N ARG A 228 -11.39 -10.14 10.52
CA ARG A 228 -11.32 -8.69 10.79
C ARG A 228 -10.80 -7.89 9.60
N ALA A 229 -9.82 -8.43 8.87
CA ALA A 229 -9.36 -7.80 7.64
C ALA A 229 -10.46 -7.82 6.57
N ALA A 230 -11.16 -8.96 6.40
CA ALA A 230 -12.28 -9.10 5.48
C ALA A 230 -13.42 -8.07 5.73
N GLU A 231 -13.76 -7.83 6.99
CA GLU A 231 -14.80 -6.86 7.40
C GLU A 231 -14.40 -5.41 7.11
N THR A 232 -13.17 -5.00 7.42
CA THR A 232 -12.70 -3.64 7.09
C THR A 232 -12.67 -3.38 5.57
N LEU A 233 -12.46 -4.42 4.77
CA LEU A 233 -12.45 -4.32 3.30
C LEU A 233 -13.85 -4.25 2.70
N ALA A 234 -14.85 -4.89 3.34
CA ALA A 234 -16.24 -4.70 2.97
C ALA A 234 -16.65 -3.24 3.16
N VAL A 235 -16.32 -2.64 4.30
CA VAL A 235 -16.58 -1.21 4.58
C VAL A 235 -15.89 -0.27 3.58
N TYR A 236 -14.66 -0.58 3.14
CA TYR A 236 -13.97 0.24 2.14
C TYR A 236 -14.57 0.11 0.73
N SER A 237 -15.09 -1.07 0.36
CA SER A 237 -15.86 -1.23 -0.89
C SER A 237 -17.20 -0.47 -0.88
N HIS A 238 -17.72 -0.13 0.30
CA HIS A 238 -18.89 0.74 0.47
C HIS A 238 -18.53 2.23 0.48
N HIS A 239 -17.29 2.60 0.78
CA HIS A 239 -16.86 3.99 0.80
C HIS A 239 -16.20 4.38 -0.52
N HIS A 240 -17.03 4.84 -1.45
CA HIS A 240 -16.86 6.03 -2.31
C HIS A 240 -17.84 6.02 -3.50
N ASP A 241 -19.06 5.50 -3.31
CA ASP A 241 -20.18 5.75 -4.22
C ASP A 241 -21.12 6.87 -3.72
N HIS A 242 -20.76 7.56 -2.63
CA HIS A 242 -21.58 8.63 -2.05
C HIS A 242 -20.77 9.80 -1.47
N THR A 243 -21.41 10.97 -1.38
CA THR A 243 -20.88 12.24 -0.88
C THR A 243 -21.69 12.70 0.33
N HIS A 244 -21.06 13.00 1.45
CA HIS A 244 -21.76 13.57 2.62
C HIS A 244 -22.02 15.07 2.43
N LEU A 245 -23.25 15.49 2.67
CA LEU A 245 -23.66 16.89 2.71
C LEU A 245 -23.34 17.51 4.10
N PRO A 246 -23.17 18.84 4.18
CA PRO A 246 -22.84 19.53 5.44
C PRO A 246 -23.89 19.36 6.55
N ASP A 247 -25.09 18.90 6.21
CA ASP A 247 -26.19 18.61 7.11
C ASP A 247 -26.21 17.15 7.61
N GLY A 248 -25.21 16.34 7.25
CA GLY A 248 -25.06 14.95 7.67
C GLY A 248 -25.70 13.92 6.74
N ARG A 249 -26.41 14.35 5.69
CA ARG A 249 -27.06 13.45 4.73
C ARG A 249 -26.08 12.91 3.70
N VAL A 250 -26.38 11.73 3.17
CA VAL A 250 -25.55 10.99 2.20
C VAL A 250 -26.15 11.15 0.81
N ARG A 251 -25.38 11.68 -0.15
CA ARG A 251 -25.76 11.76 -1.57
C ARG A 251 -25.09 10.63 -2.35
N HIS A 252 -25.86 9.67 -2.84
CA HIS A 252 -25.39 8.54 -3.63
C HIS A 252 -25.06 8.95 -5.07
N ALA A 253 -24.31 8.09 -5.78
CA ALA A 253 -23.86 8.30 -7.16
C ALA A 253 -25.02 8.42 -8.16
N ASP A 254 -26.20 7.90 -7.83
CA ASP A 254 -27.44 8.04 -8.61
C ASP A 254 -28.18 9.37 -8.37
N GLY A 255 -27.65 10.23 -7.48
CA GLY A 255 -28.22 11.51 -7.11
C GLY A 255 -29.25 11.46 -5.99
N SER A 256 -29.58 10.27 -5.46
CA SER A 256 -30.46 10.11 -4.29
C SER A 256 -29.78 10.60 -3.02
N VAL A 257 -30.57 11.07 -2.05
CA VAL A 257 -30.08 11.55 -0.75
C VAL A 257 -30.76 10.76 0.37
N THR A 258 -29.98 10.10 1.21
CA THR A 258 -30.45 9.31 2.36
C THR A 258 -29.80 9.76 3.66
N ASP A 259 -30.41 9.45 4.80
CA ASP A 259 -29.84 9.77 6.11
C ASP A 259 -28.75 8.77 6.55
N HIS A 260 -28.65 7.63 5.86
CA HIS A 260 -27.70 6.55 6.14
C HIS A 260 -27.03 6.02 4.87
N CYS A 261 -25.83 5.45 5.01
CA CYS A 261 -25.03 4.97 3.89
C CYS A 261 -25.59 3.71 3.20
N HIS A 262 -26.60 3.06 3.80
CA HIS A 262 -27.23 1.87 3.24
C HIS A 262 -28.72 2.10 2.95
N PRO A 263 -29.22 1.73 1.75
CA PRO A 263 -30.65 1.76 1.43
C PRO A 263 -31.50 0.84 2.32
N ASP A 264 -30.90 -0.18 2.93
CA ASP A 264 -31.59 -1.25 3.67
C ASP A 264 -31.59 -1.08 5.20
N ASP A 265 -30.97 -0.04 5.76
CA ASP A 265 -30.96 0.20 7.22
C ASP A 265 -32.26 0.85 7.76
N GLY A 266 -33.31 0.89 6.93
CA GLY A 266 -34.56 1.62 7.19
C GLY A 266 -35.74 0.81 7.75
N HIS A 267 -35.55 -0.38 8.33
CA HIS A 267 -36.66 -1.17 8.88
C HIS A 267 -36.41 -1.75 10.27
N HIS A 268 -36.40 -0.88 11.28
CA HIS A 268 -36.93 -1.22 12.60
C HIS A 268 -38.06 -0.25 12.97
N VAL A 269 -39.26 -0.56 12.47
CA VAL A 269 -40.50 -0.04 13.05
C VAL A 269 -40.75 -0.84 14.33
N HIS A 270 -40.48 -0.25 15.49
CA HIS A 270 -41.12 -0.67 16.74
C HIS A 270 -41.97 0.48 17.24
N GLY A 271 -43.24 0.44 16.84
CA GLY A 271 -44.32 1.11 17.54
C GLY A 271 -44.78 0.26 18.74
N ASP A 272 -45.38 0.98 19.67
CA ASP A 272 -46.22 0.56 20.79
C ASP A 272 -45.55 0.20 22.13
N ASP A 273 -45.63 1.23 22.99
CA ASP A 273 -46.39 1.23 24.26
C ASP A 273 -45.91 0.29 25.37
N HIS A 274 -45.42 0.89 26.47
CA HIS A 274 -45.84 0.60 27.84
C HIS A 274 -45.05 1.47 28.81
N GLY A 275 -45.73 2.44 29.41
CA GLY A 275 -45.21 3.22 30.53
C GLY A 275 -45.11 2.37 31.80
N HIS A 276 -44.01 2.53 32.53
CA HIS A 276 -43.98 2.26 33.96
C HIS A 276 -43.08 3.27 34.69
N ASN A 277 -43.75 4.15 35.44
CA ASN A 277 -43.24 4.83 36.62
C ASN A 277 -42.62 3.80 37.58
N HIS A 278 -41.42 4.06 38.10
CA HIS A 278 -41.11 3.73 39.50
C HIS A 278 -40.07 4.70 40.07
N VAL A 279 -40.32 5.02 41.32
CA VAL A 279 -39.77 6.08 42.18
C VAL A 279 -39.19 5.40 43.42
N HIS A 280 -38.07 5.93 43.94
CA HIS A 280 -37.40 5.68 45.24
C HIS A 280 -36.85 4.24 45.44
N ASP A 281 -35.71 3.97 46.10
CA ASP A 281 -35.24 4.56 47.35
C ASP A 281 -33.73 4.33 47.63
N HIS A 282 -33.25 5.08 48.62
CA HIS A 282 -31.94 5.06 49.28
C HIS A 282 -31.41 3.68 49.72
N HIS A 283 -30.09 3.53 49.77
CA HIS A 283 -29.34 3.14 50.99
C HIS A 283 -27.84 3.45 50.82
N GLY A 284 -27.30 4.23 51.74
CA GLY A 284 -25.86 4.52 51.84
C GLY A 284 -25.13 3.49 52.68
N HIS A 285 -23.80 3.55 52.64
CA HIS A 285 -22.94 3.41 53.82
C HIS A 285 -21.53 3.93 53.49
N GLU A 286 -21.08 4.87 54.31
CA GLU A 286 -19.70 5.32 54.46
C GLU A 286 -18.82 4.18 55.00
N HIS A 287 -17.52 4.21 54.70
CA HIS A 287 -16.48 4.37 55.73
C HIS A 287 -15.07 4.50 55.11
N SER A 288 -14.41 5.56 55.54
CA SER A 288 -12.99 5.85 55.47
C SER A 288 -12.13 4.84 56.23
N HIS A 289 -10.88 4.61 55.81
CA HIS A 289 -9.70 5.05 56.57
C HIS A 289 -8.38 4.71 55.83
N ALA A 290 -7.45 5.64 56.03
CA ALA A 290 -6.11 5.75 55.45
C ALA A 290 -5.06 4.85 56.13
N HIS A 291 -3.93 4.64 55.43
CA HIS A 291 -2.53 4.65 55.92
C HIS A 291 -1.63 4.58 54.66
N ALA A 292 -0.85 5.59 54.25
CA ALA A 292 0.29 6.30 54.86
C ALA A 292 1.67 5.82 54.33
N HIS A 293 2.30 6.70 53.56
CA HIS A 293 3.72 7.15 53.63
C HIS A 293 4.91 6.47 52.92
N HIS A 294 5.73 7.39 52.37
CA HIS A 294 7.16 7.39 51.96
C HIS A 294 7.52 6.93 50.54
N GLY A 295 8.20 7.72 49.68
CA GLY A 295 8.84 9.02 49.88
C GLY A 295 9.40 9.66 48.58
N GLU A 296 9.55 10.99 48.62
CA GLU A 296 10.44 11.82 47.79
C GLU A 296 11.92 11.40 48.05
N GLY A 297 12.96 11.63 47.25
CA GLY A 297 13.24 12.49 46.11
C GLY A 297 14.76 12.82 46.14
N ARG A 298 15.32 13.15 44.96
CA ARG A 298 16.53 13.98 44.69
C ARG A 298 17.97 13.41 44.77
N HIS A 299 18.67 13.69 43.65
CA HIS A 299 20.05 14.18 43.47
C HIS A 299 21.25 13.41 44.04
N ALA A 300 22.05 12.83 43.13
CA ALA A 300 23.43 13.19 42.85
C ALA A 300 23.79 12.74 41.42
#